data_AF-A0A1V4MNL3-F1
#
_entry.id   AF-A0A1V4MNL3-F1
#
_cell.length_a   1.000
_cell.length_b   1.000
_cell.length_c   1.000
_cell.angle_alpha   90.00
_cell.angle_beta   90.00
_cell.angle_gamma   90.00
#
_symmetry.space_group_name_H-M   'P 1'
#
loop_
_entity.id
_entity.type
_entity.pdbx_description
1 polymer ?
#
loop_
_entity_poly.entity_id
_entity_poly.type
_entity_poly.pdbx_seq_one_letter_code
_entity_poly.pdbx_strand_id
1 'polypeptide(L)'
;MKPAAFFVSICAALVLLSGCAGSPMTRHEGIGGPSPHSYRLVVVDRDGATVEGASVEYTLYDNKRPVKSSSLTTGPDGIVEDGLETSRNRSRMEYRVTKKGYYENRGELLSDYGATQYEKPVNSDNVRLLRTVDYLDPAFVTALPGGALKNSLLSFIDRMARRVSRTDPVLMDGSVALVRIQNRNYLRFAVDDAIMYNVEAFTKARLVGRIFSDTALKTAITAHETLGDSANMLFGYDVRVLALVRPFCDPEDRGAVREYRYLISETELKRHLGREITEDTLMEQSTAFLDGQPIKPAKIP
;
A
#
# COMPACT_ATOMS: atom_id res chain seq x y z
N MET A 1 -14.49 10.10 -19.09
CA MET A 1 -13.31 9.19 -19.07
C MET A 1 -13.80 7.80 -18.67
N LYS A 2 -13.31 6.72 -19.30
CA LYS A 2 -13.73 5.34 -18.98
C LYS A 2 -12.90 4.81 -17.79
N PRO A 3 -13.50 4.16 -16.78
CA PRO A 3 -12.73 3.48 -15.72
C PRO A 3 -12.22 2.12 -16.22
N ALA A 4 -11.02 1.74 -15.78
CA ALA A 4 -10.49 0.39 -16.00
C ALA A 4 -11.17 -0.63 -15.07
N ALA A 5 -11.31 -1.87 -15.55
CA ALA A 5 -11.79 -2.98 -14.74
C ALA A 5 -10.60 -3.81 -14.23
N PHE A 6 -10.45 -3.90 -12.91
CA PHE A 6 -9.63 -4.91 -12.27
C PHE A 6 -10.49 -6.14 -11.99
N PHE A 7 -9.96 -7.32 -12.34
CA PHE A 7 -10.53 -8.62 -11.97
C PHE A 7 -9.80 -9.15 -10.74
N VAL A 8 -10.55 -9.58 -9.72
CA VAL A 8 -10.03 -10.39 -8.60
C VAL A 8 -10.83 -11.69 -8.54
N SER A 9 -10.11 -12.81 -8.42
CA SER A 9 -10.66 -14.16 -8.48
C SER A 9 -11.35 -14.56 -7.17
N ILE A 10 -12.62 -14.95 -7.25
CA ILE A 10 -13.35 -15.58 -6.12
C ILE A 10 -13.39 -17.09 -6.35
N CYS A 11 -12.90 -17.87 -5.39
CA CYS A 11 -13.16 -19.30 -5.29
C CYS A 11 -14.29 -19.54 -4.29
N ALA A 12 -15.40 -20.10 -4.76
CA ALA A 12 -16.43 -20.69 -3.91
C ALA A 12 -16.91 -22.02 -4.51
N ALA A 13 -17.02 -23.03 -3.65
CA ALA A 13 -17.60 -24.34 -3.91
C ALA A 13 -18.56 -24.63 -2.74
N LEU A 14 -19.58 -25.49 -2.80
CA LEU A 14 -19.90 -26.60 -3.73
C LEU A 14 -21.41 -26.96 -3.57
N VAL A 15 -21.99 -27.81 -4.45
CA VAL A 15 -23.22 -28.63 -4.25
C VAL A 15 -24.59 -27.90 -4.20
N LEU A 16 -25.75 -28.37 -4.71
CA LEU A 16 -26.25 -29.31 -5.76
C LEU A 16 -27.79 -28.97 -5.90
N LEU A 17 -28.66 -29.48 -6.79
CA LEU A 17 -28.64 -30.53 -7.82
C LEU A 17 -29.69 -30.19 -8.93
N SER A 18 -29.62 -30.91 -10.07
CA SER A 18 -30.63 -31.10 -11.14
C SER A 18 -30.70 -30.01 -12.23
N GLY A 19 -30.83 -30.34 -13.52
CA GLY A 19 -31.03 -31.65 -14.14
C GLY A 19 -31.75 -31.47 -15.48
N CYS A 20 -31.01 -31.32 -16.58
CA CYS A 20 -31.51 -31.45 -17.95
C CYS A 20 -30.37 -31.88 -18.86
N ALA A 21 -30.63 -32.86 -19.72
CA ALA A 21 -29.64 -33.42 -20.63
C ALA A 21 -29.35 -32.45 -21.78
N GLY A 22 -28.33 -31.61 -21.62
CA GLY A 22 -27.60 -31.05 -22.75
C GLY A 22 -26.61 -32.09 -23.28
N SER A 23 -26.53 -32.23 -24.60
CA SER A 23 -25.53 -33.09 -25.26
C SER A 23 -24.12 -32.84 -24.71
N PRO A 24 -23.23 -33.85 -24.67
CA PRO A 24 -21.84 -33.59 -24.38
C PRO A 24 -21.24 -32.75 -25.52
N MET A 25 -21.30 -31.43 -25.35
CA MET A 25 -20.20 -30.59 -25.78
C MET A 25 -18.99 -31.13 -25.04
N THR A 26 -18.24 -31.99 -25.72
CA THR A 26 -16.81 -32.11 -25.52
C THR A 26 -16.27 -30.69 -25.60
N ARG A 27 -16.15 -30.05 -24.43
CA ARG A 27 -15.24 -28.95 -24.24
C ARG A 27 -13.93 -29.52 -24.74
N HIS A 28 -13.45 -29.05 -25.89
CA HIS A 28 -12.09 -29.31 -26.28
C HIS A 28 -11.25 -28.70 -25.15
N GLU A 29 -10.83 -29.56 -24.22
CA GLU A 29 -9.48 -29.49 -23.70
C GLU A 29 -8.59 -29.61 -24.93
N GLY A 30 -8.42 -28.46 -25.60
CA GLY A 30 -7.44 -28.32 -26.64
C GLY A 30 -6.13 -28.74 -26.00
N ILE A 31 -5.45 -29.68 -26.65
CA ILE A 31 -4.06 -30.00 -26.33
C ILE A 31 -3.31 -28.69 -26.53
N GLY A 32 -3.10 -27.97 -25.43
CA GLY A 32 -2.58 -26.62 -25.42
C GLY A 32 -1.16 -26.66 -25.95
N GLY A 33 -0.98 -26.23 -27.20
CA GLY A 33 0.35 -26.01 -27.74
C GLY A 33 1.11 -24.97 -26.91
N PRO A 34 2.45 -24.97 -26.98
CA PRO A 34 3.29 -23.99 -26.28
C PRO A 34 2.78 -22.57 -26.55
N SER A 35 2.36 -21.88 -25.47
CA SER A 35 1.83 -20.53 -25.53
C SER A 35 2.90 -19.55 -25.02
N PRO A 36 3.36 -18.58 -25.82
CA PRO A 36 4.40 -17.65 -25.39
C PRO A 36 3.84 -16.61 -24.41
N HIS A 37 4.49 -16.50 -23.25
CA HIS A 37 4.24 -15.46 -22.26
C HIS A 37 5.50 -14.64 -22.05
N SER A 38 5.45 -13.34 -22.33
CA SER A 38 6.53 -12.40 -21.99
C SER A 38 6.10 -11.45 -20.87
N TYR A 39 7.09 -11.03 -20.08
CA TYR A 39 7.00 -10.12 -18.96
C TYR A 39 8.00 -9.00 -19.10
N ARG A 40 7.59 -7.80 -18.73
CA ARG A 40 8.39 -6.57 -18.76
C ARG A 40 8.24 -5.80 -17.47
N LEU A 41 9.34 -5.52 -16.80
CA LEU A 41 9.38 -4.61 -15.66
C LEU A 41 10.15 -3.37 -16.07
N VAL A 42 9.56 -2.20 -15.84
CA VAL A 42 10.26 -0.92 -15.93
C VAL A 42 10.50 -0.44 -14.51
N VAL A 43 11.75 -0.47 -14.05
CA VAL A 43 12.10 -0.01 -12.71
C VAL A 43 12.29 1.51 -12.76
N VAL A 44 11.48 2.22 -11.97
CA VAL A 44 11.43 3.69 -11.94
C VAL A 44 11.58 4.23 -10.51
N ASP A 45 11.98 5.48 -10.38
CA ASP A 45 11.99 6.18 -9.09
C ASP A 45 10.63 6.85 -8.80
N ARG A 46 10.59 7.68 -7.73
CA ARG A 46 9.39 8.45 -7.34
C ARG A 46 8.86 9.33 -8.47
N ASP A 47 9.75 9.95 -9.24
CA ASP A 47 9.41 10.94 -10.26
C ASP A 47 9.14 10.28 -11.63
N GLY A 48 9.29 8.96 -11.72
CA GLY A 48 9.07 8.16 -12.92
C GLY A 48 10.31 8.04 -13.82
N ALA A 49 11.47 8.50 -13.38
CA ALA A 49 12.73 8.33 -14.11
C ALA A 49 13.23 6.88 -13.98
N THR A 50 13.89 6.38 -15.02
CA THR A 50 14.38 5.00 -15.09
C THR A 50 15.54 4.76 -14.13
N VAL A 51 15.55 3.59 -13.48
CA VAL A 51 16.55 3.24 -12.46
C VAL A 51 17.49 2.17 -12.98
N GLU A 52 18.63 2.61 -13.52
CA GLU A 52 19.76 1.74 -13.92
C GLU A 52 20.38 1.00 -12.73
N GLY A 53 20.90 -0.20 -12.94
CA GLY A 53 21.68 -0.92 -11.93
C GLY A 53 20.86 -1.47 -10.75
N ALA A 54 19.55 -1.65 -10.93
CA ALA A 54 18.70 -2.36 -9.98
C ALA A 54 18.72 -3.87 -10.32
N SER A 55 18.90 -4.71 -9.31
CA SER A 55 18.84 -6.17 -9.45
C SER A 55 17.39 -6.64 -9.31
N VAL A 56 16.87 -7.23 -10.38
CA VAL A 56 15.54 -7.84 -10.48
C VAL A 56 15.72 -9.35 -10.39
N GLU A 57 15.49 -9.92 -9.22
CA GLU A 57 15.38 -11.37 -9.02
C GLU A 57 13.93 -11.80 -9.27
N TYR A 58 13.71 -12.84 -10.07
CA TYR A 58 12.35 -13.29 -10.38
C TYR A 58 12.25 -14.80 -10.54
N THR A 59 11.03 -15.32 -10.37
CA THR A 59 10.66 -16.69 -10.70
C THR A 59 9.41 -16.68 -11.58
N LEU A 60 9.53 -17.32 -12.73
CA LEU A 60 8.42 -17.57 -13.64
C LEU A 60 7.75 -18.91 -13.32
N TYR A 61 6.43 -18.97 -13.50
CA TYR A 61 5.60 -20.14 -13.21
C TYR A 61 4.69 -20.49 -14.39
N ASP A 62 4.66 -21.76 -14.81
CA ASP A 62 3.50 -22.32 -15.52
C ASP A 62 2.43 -22.65 -14.46
N ASN A 63 1.35 -21.87 -14.45
CA ASN A 63 0.31 -21.91 -13.42
C ASN A 63 0.87 -21.80 -11.98
N LYS A 64 0.98 -22.92 -11.25
CA LYS A 64 1.52 -22.98 -9.87
C LYS A 64 2.93 -23.59 -9.78
N ARG A 65 3.49 -24.09 -10.90
CA ARG A 65 4.80 -24.75 -10.91
C ARG A 65 5.88 -23.74 -11.29
N PRO A 66 6.91 -23.51 -10.47
CA PRO A 66 8.06 -22.71 -10.88
C PRO A 66 8.80 -23.43 -12.02
N VAL A 67 9.15 -22.69 -13.07
CA VAL A 67 9.79 -23.22 -14.28
C VAL A 67 11.14 -22.57 -14.60
N LYS A 68 11.33 -21.31 -14.20
CA LYS A 68 12.58 -20.55 -14.39
C LYS A 68 12.77 -19.58 -13.23
N SER A 69 13.96 -19.55 -12.65
CA SER A 69 14.37 -18.52 -11.68
C SER A 69 15.66 -17.89 -12.19
N SER A 70 15.76 -16.57 -12.11
CA SER A 70 16.86 -15.81 -12.68
C SER A 70 17.02 -14.46 -11.98
N SER A 71 18.10 -13.76 -12.28
CA SER A 71 18.35 -12.38 -11.87
C SER A 71 18.88 -11.58 -13.05
N LEU A 72 18.31 -10.41 -13.29
CA LEU A 72 18.73 -9.47 -14.33
C LEU A 72 18.95 -8.10 -13.71
N THR A 73 19.91 -7.35 -14.24
CA THR A 73 20.21 -5.98 -13.80
C THR A 73 19.69 -5.00 -14.85
N THR A 74 18.96 -3.96 -14.41
CA THR A 74 18.43 -2.93 -15.33
C THR A 74 19.53 -2.13 -16.02
N GLY A 75 19.34 -1.87 -17.31
CA GLY A 75 20.14 -0.92 -18.08
C GLY A 75 19.72 0.54 -17.85
N PRO A 76 20.28 1.50 -18.62
CA PRO A 76 19.91 2.92 -18.55
C PRO A 76 18.41 3.20 -18.79
N ASP A 77 17.75 2.34 -19.54
CA ASP A 77 16.31 2.36 -19.82
C ASP A 77 15.44 1.81 -18.68
N GLY A 78 16.05 1.29 -17.60
CA GLY A 78 15.35 0.75 -16.43
C GLY A 78 14.62 -0.58 -16.70
N ILE A 79 14.82 -1.21 -17.86
CA ILE A 79 13.99 -2.34 -18.30
C ILE A 79 14.63 -3.68 -17.94
N VAL A 80 13.76 -4.64 -17.54
CA VAL A 80 14.05 -6.07 -17.51
C VAL A 80 12.91 -6.80 -18.24
N GLU A 81 13.27 -7.64 -19.21
CA GLU A 81 12.34 -8.46 -19.99
C GLU A 81 12.75 -9.93 -19.97
N ASP A 82 11.79 -10.83 -19.79
CA ASP A 82 11.97 -12.28 -19.95
C ASP A 82 10.64 -12.96 -20.28
N GLY A 83 10.66 -14.25 -20.62
CA GLY A 83 9.46 -15.01 -20.92
C GLY A 83 9.64 -16.52 -20.82
N LEU A 84 8.54 -17.23 -21.06
CA LEU A 84 8.50 -18.69 -21.18
C LEU A 84 7.39 -19.16 -22.12
N GLU A 85 7.54 -20.39 -22.61
CA GLU A 85 6.47 -21.13 -23.29
C GLU A 85 5.76 -22.03 -22.27
N THR A 86 4.46 -21.81 -22.06
CA THR A 86 3.64 -22.63 -21.16
C THR A 86 2.91 -23.73 -21.91
N SER A 87 2.53 -24.78 -21.19
CA SER A 87 1.55 -25.78 -21.65
C SER A 87 0.08 -25.29 -21.59
N ARG A 88 -0.14 -24.04 -21.16
CA ARG A 88 -1.44 -23.52 -20.71
C ARG A 88 -1.52 -22.01 -20.88
N ASN A 89 -2.71 -21.49 -21.13
CA ASN A 89 -3.00 -20.07 -21.28
C ASN A 89 -2.69 -19.16 -20.05
N ARG A 90 -2.15 -19.70 -18.95
CA ARG A 90 -1.91 -18.97 -17.70
C ARG A 90 -0.49 -19.14 -17.19
N SER A 91 0.16 -18.01 -16.96
CA SER A 91 1.51 -17.90 -16.43
C SER A 91 1.58 -16.77 -15.41
N ARG A 92 2.57 -16.80 -14.52
CA ARG A 92 2.89 -15.66 -13.66
C ARG A 92 4.39 -15.48 -13.44
N MET A 93 4.80 -14.25 -13.19
CA MET A 93 6.14 -13.90 -12.72
C MET A 93 6.04 -13.30 -11.32
N GLU A 94 6.65 -13.93 -10.32
CA GLU A 94 6.91 -13.30 -9.02
C GLU A 94 8.29 -12.62 -9.07
N TYR A 95 8.42 -11.39 -8.57
CA TYR A 95 9.67 -10.63 -8.63
C TYR A 95 10.02 -9.92 -7.31
N ARG A 96 11.32 -9.65 -7.14
CA ARG A 96 11.92 -8.85 -6.08
C ARG A 96 12.98 -7.93 -6.69
N VAL A 97 12.82 -6.63 -6.53
CA VAL A 97 13.73 -5.61 -7.05
C VAL A 97 14.50 -4.97 -5.91
N THR A 98 15.82 -4.94 -6.03
CA THR A 98 16.75 -4.37 -5.04
C THR A 98 17.75 -3.41 -5.66
N LYS A 99 18.06 -2.32 -4.97
CA LYS A 99 19.18 -1.42 -5.31
C LYS A 99 19.72 -0.77 -4.05
N LYS A 100 21.05 -0.63 -3.93
CA LYS A 100 21.68 0.04 -2.78
C LYS A 100 21.17 1.49 -2.65
N GLY A 101 20.70 1.86 -1.47
CA GLY A 101 20.13 3.18 -1.18
C GLY A 101 18.61 3.30 -1.40
N TYR A 102 17.97 2.26 -1.92
CA TYR A 102 16.51 2.17 -2.09
C TYR A 102 15.94 1.08 -1.17
N TYR A 103 14.65 1.17 -0.86
CA TYR A 103 13.89 0.07 -0.27
C TYR A 103 13.62 -0.99 -1.32
N GLU A 104 13.57 -2.25 -0.89
CA GLU A 104 13.22 -3.39 -1.74
C GLU A 104 11.73 -3.35 -2.10
N ASN A 105 11.40 -3.66 -3.35
CA ASN A 105 10.01 -3.82 -3.82
C ASN A 105 9.78 -5.26 -4.32
N ARG A 106 8.57 -5.79 -4.11
CA ARG A 106 8.18 -7.16 -4.50
C ARG A 106 6.76 -7.14 -5.07
N GLY A 107 6.51 -7.95 -6.09
CA GLY A 107 5.19 -8.07 -6.69
C GLY A 107 5.04 -9.31 -7.57
N GLU A 108 3.91 -9.42 -8.25
CA GLU A 108 3.69 -10.44 -9.27
C GLU A 108 3.00 -9.86 -10.51
N LEU A 109 3.36 -10.37 -11.69
CA LEU A 109 2.63 -10.15 -12.93
C LEU A 109 1.89 -11.42 -13.33
N LEU A 110 0.59 -11.30 -13.61
CA LEU A 110 -0.26 -12.39 -14.07
C LEU A 110 -0.51 -12.25 -15.58
N SER A 111 -0.45 -13.38 -16.30
CA SER A 111 -0.85 -13.48 -17.70
C SER A 111 -1.97 -14.52 -17.84
N ASP A 112 -3.05 -14.17 -18.52
CA ASP A 112 -4.19 -15.06 -18.77
C ASP A 112 -4.75 -14.83 -20.19
N TYR A 113 -4.58 -15.81 -21.09
CA TYR A 113 -5.10 -15.77 -22.45
C TYR A 113 -6.51 -16.38 -22.53
N GLY A 114 -7.54 -15.54 -22.38
CA GLY A 114 -8.95 -15.95 -22.36
C GLY A 114 -9.69 -15.81 -23.70
N ALA A 115 -9.65 -16.85 -24.55
CA ALA A 115 -10.61 -17.19 -25.63
C ALA A 115 -10.99 -16.12 -26.70
N THR A 116 -10.46 -14.91 -26.65
CA THR A 116 -10.75 -13.82 -27.60
C THR A 116 -9.45 -13.15 -28.03
N GLN A 117 -9.38 -12.74 -29.31
CA GLN A 117 -8.15 -12.36 -30.01
C GLN A 117 -7.61 -10.98 -29.61
N TYR A 118 -7.18 -10.82 -28.36
CA TYR A 118 -6.47 -9.62 -27.91
C TYR A 118 -5.09 -9.99 -27.37
N GLU A 119 -4.13 -9.94 -28.29
CA GLU A 119 -2.70 -10.08 -28.05
C GLU A 119 -2.20 -8.97 -27.13
N LYS A 120 -1.93 -9.31 -25.86
CA LYS A 120 -0.84 -8.68 -25.11
C LYS A 120 0.27 -9.70 -24.98
N PRO A 121 1.20 -9.79 -25.96
CA PRO A 121 2.29 -10.78 -25.90
C PRO A 121 3.22 -10.52 -24.72
N VAL A 122 3.27 -9.26 -24.23
CA VAL A 122 4.06 -8.80 -23.09
C VAL A 122 3.14 -8.24 -22.02
N ASN A 123 3.22 -8.78 -20.80
CA ASN A 123 2.63 -8.16 -19.62
C ASN A 123 3.66 -7.23 -18.99
N SER A 124 3.31 -5.94 -18.90
CA SER A 124 4.24 -4.89 -18.46
C SER A 124 3.71 -4.18 -17.22
N ASP A 125 4.62 -3.85 -16.30
CA ASP A 125 4.32 -2.99 -15.14
C ASP A 125 5.53 -2.11 -14.75
N ASN A 126 5.26 -1.05 -13.99
CA ASN A 126 6.26 -0.11 -13.50
C ASN A 126 6.56 -0.37 -12.02
N VAL A 127 7.76 -0.86 -11.71
CA VAL A 127 8.18 -1.10 -10.33
C VAL A 127 8.84 0.15 -9.76
N ARG A 128 8.13 0.87 -8.88
CA ARG A 128 8.68 2.05 -8.19
C ARG A 128 9.64 1.63 -7.08
N LEU A 129 10.89 2.09 -7.13
CA LEU A 129 11.84 2.03 -6.02
C LEU A 129 11.91 3.39 -5.32
N LEU A 130 11.75 3.38 -4.00
CA LEU A 130 11.79 4.58 -3.15
C LEU A 130 13.03 4.58 -2.26
N ARG A 131 13.57 5.77 -1.99
CA ARG A 131 14.65 6.05 -1.02
C ARG A 131 14.04 6.69 0.23
N THR A 132 14.74 6.71 1.35
CA THR A 132 14.29 7.37 2.60
C THR A 132 13.86 8.83 2.38
N VAL A 133 14.59 9.57 1.53
CA VAL A 133 14.27 10.97 1.22
C VAL A 133 13.01 11.15 0.37
N ASP A 134 12.58 10.12 -0.37
CA ASP A 134 11.43 10.21 -1.27
C ASP A 134 10.09 10.26 -0.51
N TYR A 135 10.08 9.93 0.78
CA TYR A 135 8.93 10.08 1.68
C TYR A 135 8.77 11.50 2.24
N LEU A 136 9.79 12.35 2.11
CA LEU A 136 9.72 13.74 2.55
C LEU A 136 8.99 14.61 1.51
N ASP A 137 8.19 15.55 1.98
CA ASP A 137 7.59 16.61 1.18
C ASP A 137 8.71 17.43 0.48
N PRO A 138 8.69 17.63 -0.85
CA PRO A 138 9.80 18.27 -1.56
C PRO A 138 10.09 19.71 -1.10
N ALA A 139 9.06 20.47 -0.71
CA ALA A 139 9.25 21.82 -0.17
C ALA A 139 9.84 21.77 1.25
N PHE A 140 9.50 20.73 2.02
CA PHE A 140 10.10 20.49 3.33
C PHE A 140 11.58 20.09 3.23
N VAL A 141 11.97 19.25 2.25
CA VAL A 141 13.38 18.83 2.05
C VAL A 141 14.32 20.02 1.90
N THR A 142 13.93 21.05 1.12
CA THR A 142 14.76 22.24 0.88
C THR A 142 14.86 23.15 2.09
N ALA A 143 13.83 23.18 2.94
CA ALA A 143 13.77 23.99 4.15
C ALA A 143 14.35 23.29 5.41
N LEU A 144 14.68 22.00 5.34
CA LEU A 144 15.05 21.19 6.50
C LEU A 144 16.51 21.45 6.94
N PRO A 145 16.76 22.13 8.07
CA PRO A 145 18.13 22.30 8.58
C PRO A 145 18.74 20.94 8.92
N GLY A 146 20.05 20.78 8.67
CA GLY A 146 20.81 19.62 9.14
C GLY A 146 20.84 19.59 10.67
N GLY A 147 20.55 18.44 11.27
CA GLY A 147 20.53 18.29 12.73
C GLY A 147 19.81 17.03 13.21
N ALA A 148 19.68 16.90 14.53
CA ALA A 148 19.10 15.72 15.19
C ALA A 148 17.69 15.36 14.67
N LEU A 149 16.80 16.35 14.54
CA LEU A 149 15.44 16.14 14.04
C LEU A 149 15.42 15.53 12.61
N LYS A 150 16.32 15.96 11.71
CA LYS A 150 16.44 15.36 10.37
C LYS A 150 16.81 13.88 10.44
N ASN A 151 17.78 13.53 11.29
CA ASN A 151 18.20 12.14 11.47
C ASN A 151 17.07 11.29 12.07
N SER A 152 16.41 11.79 13.13
CA SER A 152 15.24 11.15 13.73
C SER A 152 14.10 10.93 12.73
N LEU A 153 13.82 11.89 11.84
CA LEU A 153 12.81 11.76 10.79
C LEU A 153 13.19 10.69 9.75
N LEU A 154 14.45 10.64 9.33
CA LEU A 154 14.93 9.59 8.42
C LEU A 154 14.85 8.20 9.09
N SER A 155 15.17 8.08 10.38
CA SER A 155 15.00 6.85 11.15
C SER A 155 13.53 6.43 11.30
N PHE A 156 12.61 7.38 11.47
CA PHE A 156 11.16 7.11 11.46
C PHE A 156 10.71 6.57 10.10
N ILE A 157 11.13 7.21 9.00
CA ILE A 157 10.83 6.74 7.64
C ILE A 157 11.41 5.34 7.41
N ASP A 158 12.67 5.08 7.79
CA ASP A 158 13.28 3.75 7.71
C ASP A 158 12.48 2.70 8.51
N ARG A 159 12.02 3.02 9.72
CA ARG A 159 11.22 2.12 10.56
C ARG A 159 9.84 1.83 9.97
N MET A 160 9.25 2.78 9.23
CA MET A 160 7.95 2.61 8.55
C MET A 160 8.10 1.86 7.22
N ALA A 161 9.02 2.29 6.35
CA ALA A 161 9.20 1.74 5.00
C ALA A 161 9.78 0.31 4.99
N ARG A 162 10.41 -0.13 6.08
CA ARG A 162 10.90 -1.52 6.25
C ARG A 162 9.85 -2.48 6.83
N ARG A 163 8.61 -2.06 7.06
CA ARG A 163 7.53 -2.95 7.49
C ARG A 163 7.17 -3.91 6.36
N VAL A 164 7.14 -5.20 6.67
CA VAL A 164 6.97 -6.29 5.68
C VAL A 164 5.57 -6.90 5.73
N SER A 165 4.75 -6.59 6.75
CA SER A 165 3.41 -7.15 6.85
C SER A 165 2.45 -6.49 5.86
N ARG A 166 1.66 -7.32 5.16
CA ARG A 166 0.52 -6.86 4.34
C ARG A 166 -0.61 -6.24 5.17
N THR A 167 -0.53 -6.28 6.51
CA THR A 167 -1.50 -5.69 7.44
C THR A 167 -0.99 -4.40 8.09
N ASP A 168 0.24 -3.98 7.83
CA ASP A 168 0.79 -2.76 8.38
C ASP A 168 0.41 -1.56 7.50
N PRO A 169 0.09 -0.39 8.08
CA PRO A 169 -0.14 0.83 7.30
C PRO A 169 1.14 1.28 6.61
N VAL A 170 1.05 1.58 5.31
CA VAL A 170 2.17 1.93 4.44
C VAL A 170 2.35 3.44 4.44
N LEU A 171 3.53 3.94 4.80
CA LEU A 171 3.84 5.37 4.69
C LEU A 171 3.79 5.82 3.22
N MET A 172 3.14 6.95 2.95
CA MET A 172 3.02 7.48 1.58
C MET A 172 4.25 8.30 1.18
N ASP A 173 4.64 8.22 -0.10
CA ASP A 173 5.70 9.05 -0.67
C ASP A 173 5.33 10.55 -0.62
N GLY A 174 6.33 11.41 -0.42
CA GLY A 174 6.13 12.86 -0.28
C GLY A 174 5.30 13.36 0.91
N SER A 175 4.85 12.49 1.82
CA SER A 175 3.86 12.87 2.84
C SER A 175 4.44 13.50 4.10
N VAL A 176 5.71 13.19 4.42
CA VAL A 176 6.35 13.58 5.69
C VAL A 176 6.83 15.02 5.65
N ALA A 177 6.28 15.87 6.52
CA ALA A 177 6.61 17.29 6.61
C ALA A 177 6.45 17.86 8.01
N LEU A 178 7.19 18.91 8.37
CA LEU A 178 6.77 19.80 9.46
C LEU A 178 5.77 20.82 8.92
N VAL A 179 4.61 20.91 9.55
CA VAL A 179 3.55 21.87 9.21
C VAL A 179 3.22 22.75 10.40
N ARG A 180 2.79 23.98 10.15
CA ARG A 180 2.39 24.92 11.19
C ARG A 180 0.87 25.10 11.19
N ILE A 181 0.21 24.71 12.26
CA ILE A 181 -1.25 24.80 12.45
C ILE A 181 -1.48 25.68 13.67
N GLN A 182 -2.23 26.77 13.53
CA GLN A 182 -2.49 27.73 14.62
C GLN A 182 -1.20 28.14 15.38
N ASN A 183 -0.16 28.52 14.62
CA ASN A 183 1.19 28.86 15.10
C ASN A 183 1.98 27.75 15.84
N ARG A 184 1.45 26.53 15.95
CA ARG A 184 2.08 25.35 16.57
C ARG A 184 2.66 24.41 15.50
N ASN A 185 3.80 23.78 15.79
CA ASN A 185 4.49 22.89 14.86
C ASN A 185 3.98 21.45 15.03
N TYR A 186 3.55 20.82 13.95
CA TYR A 186 3.15 19.42 13.91
C TYR A 186 4.03 18.65 12.94
N LEU A 187 4.37 17.41 13.28
CA LEU A 187 4.88 16.47 12.29
C LEU A 187 3.69 15.87 11.53
N ARG A 188 3.57 16.21 10.25
CA ARG A 188 2.61 15.63 9.32
C ARG A 188 3.21 14.40 8.65
N PHE A 189 2.41 13.35 8.50
CA PHE A 189 2.65 12.25 7.59
C PHE A 189 1.33 11.62 7.16
N ALA A 190 1.33 10.93 6.02
CA ALA A 190 0.18 10.17 5.54
C ALA A 190 0.52 8.70 5.41
N VAL A 191 -0.40 7.83 5.79
CA VAL A 191 -0.32 6.39 5.59
C VAL A 191 -1.52 5.90 4.78
N ASP A 192 -1.27 4.94 3.90
CA ASP A 192 -2.30 4.13 3.26
C ASP A 192 -2.59 2.93 4.18
N ASP A 193 -3.86 2.74 4.53
CA ASP A 193 -4.28 1.72 5.49
C ASP A 193 -4.51 0.38 4.79
N ALA A 194 -3.85 -0.66 5.31
CA ALA A 194 -4.06 -2.03 4.85
C ALA A 194 -5.44 -2.59 5.26
N ILE A 195 -6.12 -1.96 6.23
CA ILE A 195 -7.41 -2.41 6.74
C ILE A 195 -8.55 -1.81 5.91
N MET A 196 -9.40 -2.71 5.41
CA MET A 196 -10.65 -2.35 4.74
C MET A 196 -11.80 -2.30 5.75
N TYR A 197 -12.55 -1.20 5.77
CA TYR A 197 -13.60 -0.97 6.78
C TYR A 197 -15.02 -1.08 6.22
N ASN A 198 -15.91 -1.73 6.98
CA ASN A 198 -17.33 -1.84 6.64
C ASN A 198 -18.10 -0.57 7.05
N VAL A 199 -18.63 0.18 6.08
CA VAL A 199 -19.41 1.40 6.35
C VAL A 199 -20.81 1.13 6.92
N GLU A 200 -21.35 -0.09 6.77
CA GLU A 200 -22.67 -0.47 7.28
C GLU A 200 -22.61 -0.89 8.75
N ALA A 201 -21.45 -1.39 9.22
CA ALA A 201 -21.25 -1.83 10.58
C ALA A 201 -21.08 -0.68 11.59
N PHE A 202 -20.72 0.52 11.11
CA PHE A 202 -20.34 1.66 11.96
C PHE A 202 -21.00 2.96 11.51
N THR A 203 -21.43 3.78 12.49
CA THR A 203 -21.70 5.19 12.21
C THR A 203 -20.41 5.90 11.83
N LYS A 204 -20.48 7.02 11.08
CA LYS A 204 -19.28 7.79 10.67
C LYS A 204 -18.35 8.10 11.86
N ALA A 205 -18.90 8.51 13.00
CA ALA A 205 -18.13 8.80 14.20
C ALA A 205 -17.43 7.56 14.80
N ARG A 206 -18.09 6.39 14.79
CA ARG A 206 -17.49 5.12 15.23
C ARG A 206 -16.40 4.63 14.28
N LEU A 207 -16.57 4.83 12.98
CA LEU A 207 -15.57 4.50 11.97
C LEU A 207 -14.30 5.36 12.13
N VAL A 208 -14.46 6.67 12.37
CA VAL A 208 -13.34 7.56 12.73
C VAL A 208 -12.66 7.09 14.02
N GLY A 209 -13.42 6.67 15.04
CA GLY A 209 -12.84 6.09 16.25
C GLY A 209 -12.06 4.79 15.99
N ARG A 210 -12.60 3.90 15.16
CA ARG A 210 -11.94 2.65 14.76
C ARG A 210 -10.58 2.90 14.10
N ILE A 211 -10.54 3.81 13.12
CA ILE A 211 -9.33 4.13 12.35
C ILE A 211 -8.29 4.84 13.22
N PHE A 212 -8.74 5.63 14.21
CA PHE A 212 -7.85 6.19 15.23
C PHE A 212 -7.11 5.10 16.00
N SER A 213 -7.85 4.15 16.59
CA SER A 213 -7.32 3.02 17.35
C SER A 213 -6.45 2.06 16.52
N ASP A 214 -6.95 1.67 15.34
CA ASP A 214 -6.29 0.67 14.52
C ASP A 214 -5.00 1.18 13.89
N THR A 215 -4.94 2.45 13.49
CA THR A 215 -3.90 2.95 12.58
C THR A 215 -3.28 4.27 13.03
N ALA A 216 -4.08 5.30 13.30
CA ALA A 216 -3.53 6.65 13.54
C ALA A 216 -2.72 6.73 14.84
N LEU A 217 -3.21 6.12 15.93
CA LEU A 217 -2.52 6.10 17.22
C LEU A 217 -1.22 5.29 17.13
N LYS A 218 -1.25 4.09 16.55
CA LYS A 218 -0.07 3.21 16.44
C LYS A 218 1.05 3.85 15.60
N THR A 219 0.69 4.59 14.55
CA THR A 219 1.65 5.32 13.71
C THR A 219 2.17 6.59 14.41
N ALA A 220 1.34 7.31 15.18
CA ALA A 220 1.78 8.41 16.05
C ALA A 220 2.76 7.93 17.15
N ILE A 221 2.47 6.81 17.81
CA ILE A 221 3.37 6.17 18.79
C ILE A 221 4.70 5.80 18.12
N THR A 222 4.64 5.14 16.95
CA THR A 222 5.86 4.79 16.19
C THR A 222 6.71 6.02 15.88
N ALA A 223 6.07 7.12 15.47
CA ALA A 223 6.77 8.39 15.23
C ALA A 223 7.40 8.92 16.51
N HIS A 224 6.63 9.04 17.60
CA HIS A 224 7.07 9.56 18.89
C HIS A 224 8.27 8.80 19.45
N GLU A 225 8.19 7.47 19.54
CA GLU A 225 9.29 6.60 20.00
C GLU A 225 10.56 6.78 19.16
N THR A 226 10.42 6.92 17.84
CA THR A 226 11.58 6.99 16.93
C THR A 226 12.18 8.40 16.87
N LEU A 227 11.38 9.42 17.19
CA LEU A 227 11.85 10.79 17.35
C LEU A 227 12.65 10.98 18.64
N GLY A 228 12.27 10.29 19.73
CA GLY A 228 12.89 10.43 21.03
C GLY A 228 12.86 11.90 21.50
N ASP A 229 13.98 12.42 21.97
CA ASP A 229 14.08 13.81 22.44
C ASP A 229 13.74 14.86 21.37
N SER A 230 13.88 14.54 20.07
CA SER A 230 13.45 15.41 18.97
C SER A 230 11.93 15.63 18.94
N ALA A 231 11.13 14.77 19.57
CA ALA A 231 9.69 14.95 19.70
C ALA A 231 9.32 16.19 20.54
N ASN A 232 10.16 16.58 21.50
CA ASN A 232 9.95 17.78 22.33
C ASN A 232 9.95 19.09 21.53
N MET A 233 10.41 19.07 20.26
CA MET A 233 10.37 20.22 19.34
C MET A 233 9.00 20.38 18.66
N LEU A 234 8.10 19.41 18.84
CA LEU A 234 6.77 19.35 18.23
C LEU A 234 5.70 19.69 19.27
N PHE A 235 4.61 20.32 18.80
CA PHE A 235 3.38 20.38 19.56
C PHE A 235 2.57 19.07 19.43
N GLY A 236 2.73 18.34 18.32
CA GLY A 236 1.96 17.13 18.06
C GLY A 236 2.19 16.52 16.68
N TYR A 237 1.27 15.63 16.31
CA TYR A 237 1.27 14.86 15.08
C TYR A 237 0.03 15.19 14.25
N ASP A 238 0.21 15.41 12.95
CA ASP A 238 -0.85 15.58 11.94
C ASP A 238 -0.90 14.30 11.09
N VAL A 239 -1.57 13.28 11.64
CA VAL A 239 -1.63 11.94 11.07
C VAL A 239 -2.77 11.87 10.06
N ARG A 240 -2.46 11.54 8.81
CA ARG A 240 -3.46 11.25 7.78
C ARG A 240 -3.48 9.75 7.50
N VAL A 241 -4.67 9.20 7.42
CA VAL A 241 -4.92 7.80 7.08
C VAL A 241 -5.84 7.79 5.87
N LEU A 242 -5.35 7.27 4.75
CA LEU A 242 -6.19 6.93 3.61
C LEU A 242 -6.70 5.52 3.86
N ALA A 243 -8.02 5.37 4.02
CA ALA A 243 -8.62 4.08 4.31
C ALA A 243 -9.65 3.71 3.24
N LEU A 244 -9.63 2.45 2.79
CA LEU A 244 -10.65 1.89 1.90
C LEU A 244 -11.89 1.52 2.72
N VAL A 245 -13.02 2.15 2.38
CA VAL A 245 -14.30 1.90 3.04
C VAL A 245 -15.35 1.43 2.04
N ARG A 246 -16.06 0.35 2.34
CA ARG A 246 -17.13 -0.22 1.49
C ARG A 246 -18.24 -0.88 2.31
N PRO A 247 -19.46 -1.04 1.79
CA PRO A 247 -20.40 -2.04 2.32
C PRO A 247 -19.82 -3.43 2.09
N PHE A 248 -20.06 -4.34 3.04
CA PHE A 248 -19.64 -5.75 2.90
C PHE A 248 -20.80 -6.62 2.39
N CYS A 249 -22.04 -6.11 2.46
CA CYS A 249 -23.23 -6.80 1.95
C CYS A 249 -23.40 -6.69 0.43
N ASP A 250 -22.81 -5.65 -0.20
CA ASP A 250 -22.75 -5.51 -1.65
C ASP A 250 -21.39 -6.00 -2.16
N PRO A 251 -21.33 -7.10 -2.94
CA PRO A 251 -20.09 -7.61 -3.51
C PRO A 251 -19.56 -6.76 -4.68
N GLU A 252 -20.44 -6.05 -5.41
CA GLU A 252 -20.11 -5.25 -6.59
C GLU A 252 -19.57 -3.85 -6.22
N ASP A 253 -19.89 -3.34 -5.02
CA ASP A 253 -19.31 -2.10 -4.53
C ASP A 253 -17.79 -2.25 -4.31
N ARG A 254 -17.02 -1.47 -5.07
CA ARG A 254 -15.55 -1.42 -5.01
C ARG A 254 -15.03 -0.61 -3.82
N GLY A 255 -15.91 0.10 -3.12
CA GLY A 255 -15.57 1.03 -2.05
C GLY A 255 -15.09 2.39 -2.53
N ALA A 256 -14.82 3.25 -1.55
CA ALA A 256 -14.19 4.54 -1.72
C ALA A 256 -12.99 4.65 -0.78
N VAL A 257 -11.88 5.21 -1.26
CA VAL A 257 -10.79 5.68 -0.39
C VAL A 257 -11.20 7.03 0.20
N ARG A 258 -10.99 7.22 1.50
CA ARG A 258 -11.36 8.42 2.27
C ARG A 258 -10.17 8.93 3.07
N GLU A 259 -10.00 10.24 3.21
CA GLU A 259 -8.96 10.81 4.07
C GLU A 259 -9.50 11.03 5.48
N TYR A 260 -8.89 10.34 6.45
CA TYR A 260 -9.10 10.56 7.88
C TYR A 260 -7.89 11.27 8.45
N ARG A 261 -8.07 12.44 9.07
CA ARG A 261 -6.99 13.27 9.58
C ARG A 261 -7.14 13.49 11.08
N TYR A 262 -6.07 13.27 11.84
CA TYR A 262 -6.03 13.35 13.30
C TYR A 262 -4.91 14.29 13.75
N LEU A 263 -5.28 15.31 14.53
CA LEU A 263 -4.33 16.16 15.24
C LEU A 263 -4.21 15.65 16.67
N ILE A 264 -3.08 15.00 16.96
CA ILE A 264 -2.78 14.36 18.24
C ILE A 264 -1.73 15.21 18.97
N SER A 265 -2.04 15.69 20.17
CA SER A 265 -1.10 16.44 21.01
C SER A 265 0.06 15.56 21.46
N GLU A 266 1.30 16.07 21.38
CA GLU A 266 2.49 15.38 21.87
C GLU A 266 2.39 15.12 23.38
N THR A 267 1.86 16.09 24.13
CA THR A 267 1.68 16.00 25.57
C THR A 267 0.66 14.94 25.97
N GLU A 268 -0.50 14.89 25.30
CA GLU A 268 -1.50 13.85 25.61
C GLU A 268 -1.02 12.46 25.15
N LEU A 269 -0.28 12.37 24.04
CA LEU A 269 0.33 11.10 23.63
C LEU A 269 1.34 10.59 24.65
N LYS A 270 2.19 11.46 25.22
CA LYS A 270 3.08 11.11 26.35
C LYS A 270 2.30 10.60 27.56
N ARG A 271 1.22 11.29 27.94
CA ARG A 271 0.36 10.89 29.06
C ARG A 271 -0.30 9.53 28.82
N HIS A 272 -0.69 9.24 27.58
CA HIS A 272 -1.20 7.93 27.19
C HIS A 272 -0.12 6.83 27.29
N LEU A 273 1.09 7.08 26.77
CA LEU A 273 2.23 6.15 26.89
C LEU A 273 2.64 5.92 28.36
N GLY A 274 2.55 6.96 29.20
CA GLY A 274 2.72 6.89 30.66
C GLY A 274 1.55 6.26 31.41
N ARG A 275 0.47 5.86 30.71
CA ARG A 275 -0.78 5.28 31.25
C ARG A 275 -1.57 6.20 32.18
N GLU A 276 -1.35 7.51 32.11
CA GLU A 276 -2.15 8.52 32.82
C GLU A 276 -3.55 8.72 32.22
N ILE A 277 -3.68 8.52 30.91
CA ILE A 277 -4.95 8.61 30.18
C ILE A 277 -5.18 7.36 29.32
N THR A 278 -6.44 6.98 29.16
CA THR A 278 -6.83 5.88 28.29
C THR A 278 -6.76 6.30 26.81
N GLU A 279 -6.75 5.32 25.91
CA GLU A 279 -6.90 5.54 24.47
C GLU A 279 -8.15 6.36 24.13
N ASP A 280 -9.28 6.03 24.77
CA ASP A 280 -10.53 6.78 24.69
C ASP A 280 -10.37 8.27 25.01
N THR A 281 -9.69 8.59 26.12
CA THR A 281 -9.47 9.98 26.54
C THR A 281 -8.58 10.72 25.54
N LEU A 282 -7.51 10.07 25.05
CA LEU A 282 -6.65 10.63 24.01
C LEU A 282 -7.41 10.87 22.70
N MET A 283 -8.31 9.95 22.31
CA MET A 283 -9.17 10.08 21.14
C MET A 283 -10.16 11.24 21.29
N GLU A 284 -10.78 11.41 22.46
CA GLU A 284 -11.71 12.50 22.76
C GLU A 284 -11.03 13.88 22.81
N GLN A 285 -9.74 13.94 23.19
CA GLN A 285 -8.91 15.14 23.18
C GLN A 285 -8.30 15.45 21.81
N SER A 286 -8.22 14.47 20.90
CA SER A 286 -7.69 14.63 19.56
C SER A 286 -8.72 15.31 18.64
N THR A 287 -8.26 16.15 17.71
CA THR A 287 -9.15 16.73 16.69
C THR A 287 -9.14 15.86 15.44
N ALA A 288 -10.31 15.35 15.03
CA ALA A 288 -10.45 14.51 13.84
C ALA A 288 -11.22 15.22 12.71
N PHE A 289 -10.85 14.89 11.47
CA PHE A 289 -11.50 15.32 10.25
C PHE A 289 -11.71 14.13 9.31
N LEU A 290 -12.82 14.16 8.57
CA LEU A 290 -13.15 13.23 7.48
C LEU A 290 -13.31 14.05 6.19
N ASP A 291 -12.48 13.78 5.19
CA ASP A 291 -12.41 14.53 3.93
C ASP A 291 -12.34 16.07 4.17
N GLY A 292 -11.53 16.47 5.14
CA GLY A 292 -11.36 17.87 5.57
C GLY A 292 -12.48 18.45 6.45
N GLN A 293 -13.61 17.77 6.64
CA GLN A 293 -14.70 18.23 7.52
C GLN A 293 -14.49 17.76 8.96
N PRO A 294 -14.64 18.64 9.98
CA PRO A 294 -14.45 18.26 11.38
C PRO A 294 -15.52 17.26 11.82
N ILE A 295 -15.09 16.23 12.55
CA ILE A 295 -15.98 15.18 13.06
C ILE A 295 -15.51 14.75 14.45
N LYS A 296 -16.43 14.60 15.39
CA LYS A 296 -16.09 14.04 16.71
C LYS A 296 -16.00 12.52 16.61
N PRO A 297 -14.86 11.88 16.94
CA PRO A 297 -14.77 10.42 17.01
C PRO A 297 -15.70 9.88 18.11
N ALA A 298 -16.16 8.64 17.95
CA ALA A 298 -16.99 7.96 18.93
C ALA A 298 -16.44 6.56 19.22
N LYS A 299 -16.56 6.14 20.48
CA LYS A 299 -16.15 4.83 20.97
C LYS A 299 -16.90 3.68 20.29
N ILE A 300 -16.21 2.57 20.19
CA ILE A 300 -16.81 1.27 19.86
C ILE A 300 -17.24 0.64 21.19
N PRO A 301 -18.50 0.16 21.30
CA PRO A 301 -18.98 -0.54 22.48
C PRO A 301 -18.34 -1.92 22.65
#